data_AF-A0A932QMH1-F1
#
_entry.id   AF-A0A932QMH1-F1
#
_cell.length_a   1.000
_cell.length_b   1.000
_cell.length_c   1.000
_cell.angle_alpha   90.00
_cell.angle_beta   90.00
_cell.angle_gamma   90.00
#
_symmetry.space_group_name_H-M   'P 1'
#
loop_
_entity.id
_entity.type
_entity.pdbx_description
1 polymer ?
#
loop_
_entity_poly.entity_id
_entity_poly.type
_entity_poly.pdbx_seq_one_letter_code
_entity_poly.pdbx_strand_id
1 'polypeptide(L)'
;MTSKNQIPAILPETFEAIVSPWLTGITRGDIVAVMSYPASDRQRRFLNLLDDIQLQKQYLGNHQGYLWISMDFRVDPIDDVTDLEETILRKLAQSTHVSHQSTTSFQNTIKAFEKRHHKKIILAAFGCENIIATRRSSLLIWFTTICRQDILRMLLFFEANLLAPDALAFLGRVPAFQPRISILKLYKETDSRQFILRMCRQEWNMKVSEMFQTQIINQCGGVFLLIKEALWHLRDHPKATMPDVFDHLEMHMNLASLWHGFSKPEQNVFVKLIKTEEMTTDDQPSLDYLFATGFLVRNGHTIRVTVPLLVSYIKHIVSKGKIFTQKGGVLFLDGVPVDAYFSKKERDVMKVFISRIKTIVSRQQIADILWPNDDGDHYSDWAIDSHISRIRSKLTKLGVDTTLLETKKKEGFIFHQHKETL
;
A
#
# COMPACT_ATOMS: atom_id res chain seq x y z
N MET A 1 3.91 27.94 -16.47
CA MET A 1 2.64 28.71 -16.52
C MET A 1 1.51 27.78 -16.11
N THR A 2 1.27 27.62 -14.81
CA THR A 2 0.12 26.86 -14.29
C THR A 2 -1.13 27.74 -14.39
N SER A 3 -2.19 27.20 -15.00
CA SER A 3 -3.44 27.94 -15.22
C SER A 3 -4.01 28.40 -13.88
N LYS A 4 -4.36 29.68 -13.75
CA LYS A 4 -4.93 30.29 -12.54
C LYS A 4 -6.29 29.69 -12.10
N ASN A 5 -6.80 28.66 -12.78
CA ASN A 5 -8.13 28.09 -12.55
C ASN A 5 -8.10 26.63 -12.06
N GLN A 6 -6.96 26.04 -11.68
CA GLN A 6 -6.96 24.66 -11.19
C GLN A 6 -7.47 24.57 -9.74
N ILE A 7 -8.54 23.83 -9.53
CA ILE A 7 -9.11 23.53 -8.22
C ILE A 7 -8.13 22.56 -7.54
N PRO A 8 -7.56 22.91 -6.38
CA PRO A 8 -6.63 22.02 -5.70
C PRO A 8 -7.37 20.76 -5.22
N ALA A 9 -6.66 19.62 -5.15
CA ALA A 9 -7.27 18.35 -4.76
C ALA A 9 -7.71 18.32 -3.28
N ILE A 10 -7.07 19.13 -2.44
CA ILE A 10 -7.37 19.32 -1.02
C ILE A 10 -7.27 20.82 -0.71
N LEU A 11 -7.73 21.23 0.46
CA LEU A 11 -7.60 22.62 0.88
C LEU A 11 -6.11 23.01 1.04
N PRO A 12 -5.70 24.23 0.64
CA PRO A 12 -4.32 24.70 0.81
C PRO A 12 -3.81 24.57 2.24
N GLU A 13 -4.66 24.87 3.23
CA GLU A 13 -4.31 24.79 4.65
C GLU A 13 -4.06 23.33 5.09
N THR A 14 -4.87 22.39 4.58
CA THR A 14 -4.64 20.96 4.79
C THR A 14 -3.32 20.53 4.16
N PHE A 15 -3.04 20.98 2.93
CA PHE A 15 -1.80 20.65 2.24
C PHE A 15 -0.57 21.15 2.98
N GLU A 16 -0.58 22.42 3.40
CA GLU A 16 0.49 23.02 4.22
C GLU A 16 0.65 22.28 5.56
N ALA A 17 -0.44 21.93 6.24
CA ALA A 17 -0.37 21.15 7.48
C ALA A 17 0.27 19.76 7.29
N ILE A 18 0.13 19.16 6.10
CA ILE A 18 0.75 17.87 5.76
C ILE A 18 2.25 18.02 5.53
N VAL A 19 2.67 19.02 4.74
CA VAL A 19 4.06 19.10 4.23
C VAL A 19 4.97 19.99 5.08
N SER A 20 4.41 20.92 5.86
CA SER A 20 5.21 21.79 6.74
C SER A 20 6.06 21.02 7.76
N PRO A 21 5.63 19.90 8.37
CA PRO A 21 6.51 19.10 9.22
C PRO A 21 7.67 18.46 8.44
N TRP A 22 7.45 18.14 7.16
CA TRP A 22 8.49 17.57 6.29
C TRP A 22 9.58 18.60 6.03
N LEU A 23 9.19 19.79 5.55
CA LEU A 23 10.11 20.88 5.22
C LEU A 23 10.83 21.41 6.47
N THR A 24 10.14 21.47 7.61
CA THR A 24 10.75 21.88 8.88
C THR A 24 11.83 20.89 9.32
N GLY A 25 11.57 19.58 9.25
CA GLY A 25 12.56 18.56 9.58
C GLY A 25 13.76 18.59 8.63
N ILE A 26 13.51 18.68 7.32
CA ILE A 26 14.55 18.84 6.29
C ILE A 26 15.45 20.04 6.57
N THR A 27 14.86 21.19 6.93
CA THR A 27 15.62 22.42 7.20
C THR A 27 16.51 22.28 8.43
N ARG A 28 16.07 21.52 9.44
CA ARG A 28 16.82 21.23 10.66
C ARG A 28 17.91 20.17 10.50
N GLY A 29 17.95 19.47 9.37
CA GLY A 29 18.86 18.35 9.17
C GLY A 29 18.35 17.01 9.72
N ASP A 30 17.08 16.94 10.11
CA ASP A 30 16.46 15.71 10.58
C ASP A 30 16.27 14.73 9.42
N ILE A 31 16.39 13.43 9.68
CA ILE A 31 15.79 12.41 8.82
C ILE A 31 14.29 12.44 9.07
N VAL A 32 13.48 12.73 8.05
CA VAL A 32 12.02 12.72 8.18
C VAL A 32 11.47 11.39 7.68
N ALA A 33 10.74 10.66 8.52
CA ALA A 33 9.99 9.47 8.12
C ALA A 33 8.49 9.80 8.03
N VAL A 34 7.92 9.71 6.83
CA VAL A 34 6.51 9.91 6.55
C VAL A 34 5.81 8.56 6.47
N MET A 35 4.95 8.27 7.44
CA MET A 35 4.08 7.10 7.40
C MET A 35 2.74 7.49 6.78
N SER A 36 2.34 6.79 5.72
CA SER A 36 1.11 7.08 4.97
C SER A 36 0.46 5.78 4.55
N TYR A 37 -0.82 5.64 4.89
CA TYR A 37 -1.65 4.56 4.38
C TYR A 37 -2.99 5.12 3.88
N PRO A 38 -3.41 4.86 2.62
CA PRO A 38 -2.79 4.00 1.61
C PRO A 38 -1.70 4.66 0.74
N ALA A 39 -0.94 3.81 0.04
CA ALA A 39 0.20 4.06 -0.85
C ALA A 39 0.14 5.27 -1.79
N SER A 40 -1.00 5.47 -2.45
CA SER A 40 -1.07 6.25 -3.69
C SER A 40 -0.98 7.76 -3.49
N ASP A 41 -1.28 8.24 -2.28
CA ASP A 41 -1.49 9.68 -2.08
C ASP A 41 -0.21 10.43 -1.66
N ARG A 42 0.77 9.74 -1.07
CA ARG A 42 2.06 10.33 -0.68
C ARG A 42 2.89 10.84 -1.86
N GLN A 43 2.98 10.05 -2.94
CA GLN A 43 3.68 10.45 -4.16
C GLN A 43 3.01 11.69 -4.77
N ARG A 44 1.67 11.74 -4.79
CA ARG A 44 0.94 12.90 -5.27
C ARG A 44 1.19 14.14 -4.41
N ARG A 45 1.19 14.02 -3.07
CA ARG A 45 1.49 15.15 -2.18
C ARG A 45 2.92 15.63 -2.32
N PHE A 46 3.87 14.71 -2.53
CA PHE A 46 5.25 15.06 -2.83
C PHE A 46 5.37 15.80 -4.17
N LEU A 47 4.72 15.33 -5.24
CA LEU A 47 4.71 16.05 -6.52
C LEU A 47 4.08 17.45 -6.40
N ASN A 48 2.95 17.56 -5.71
CA ASN A 48 2.34 18.86 -5.42
C ASN A 48 3.32 19.79 -4.67
N LEU A 49 4.14 19.25 -3.76
CA LEU A 49 5.14 20.03 -3.03
C LEU A 49 6.23 20.55 -3.96
N LEU A 50 6.69 19.72 -4.91
CA LEU A 50 7.68 20.15 -5.91
C LEU A 50 7.15 21.30 -6.79
N ASP A 51 5.85 21.31 -7.07
CA ASP A 51 5.19 22.36 -7.85
C ASP A 51 4.90 23.64 -7.02
N ASP A 52 4.78 23.53 -5.69
CA ASP A 52 4.48 24.65 -4.81
C ASP A 52 5.75 25.42 -4.37
N ILE A 53 6.23 26.28 -5.27
CA ILE A 53 7.40 27.12 -5.05
C ILE A 53 7.22 28.08 -3.85
N GLN A 54 6.00 28.54 -3.58
CA GLN A 54 5.75 29.49 -2.48
C GLN A 54 5.96 28.81 -1.14
N LEU A 55 5.39 27.61 -1.00
CA LEU A 55 5.54 26.82 0.21
C LEU A 55 7.00 26.37 0.42
N GLN A 56 7.68 25.99 -0.67
CA GLN A 56 9.12 25.73 -0.60
C GLN A 56 9.92 26.96 -0.14
N LYS A 57 9.63 28.16 -0.66
CA LYS A 57 10.29 29.40 -0.20
C LYS A 57 9.99 29.71 1.26
N GLN A 58 8.75 29.52 1.70
CA GLN A 58 8.33 29.80 3.06
C GLN A 58 9.11 28.97 4.08
N TYR A 59 9.32 27.68 3.81
CA TYR A 59 9.95 26.77 4.79
C TYR A 59 11.44 26.54 4.55
N LEU A 60 11.90 26.49 3.30
CA LEU A 60 13.31 26.26 2.96
C LEU A 60 14.09 27.59 2.81
N GLY A 61 13.42 28.73 2.80
CA GLY A 61 14.02 30.04 2.50
C GLY A 61 14.48 30.10 1.05
N ASN A 62 15.79 29.93 0.82
CA ASN A 62 16.32 29.85 -0.54
C ASN A 62 16.06 28.46 -1.16
N HIS A 63 14.83 28.23 -1.64
CA HIS A 63 14.45 26.97 -2.30
C HIS A 63 15.38 26.58 -3.48
N GLN A 64 16.02 27.54 -4.15
CA GLN A 64 16.95 27.26 -5.26
C GLN A 64 18.27 26.64 -4.77
N GLY A 65 18.58 26.78 -3.48
CA GLY A 65 19.69 26.13 -2.80
C GLY A 65 19.48 24.64 -2.56
N TYR A 66 18.36 24.07 -3.01
CA TYR A 66 18.06 22.64 -2.87
C TYR A 66 17.88 21.97 -4.23
N LEU A 67 18.30 20.72 -4.31
CA LEU A 67 18.05 19.81 -5.42
C LEU A 67 17.28 18.59 -4.90
N TRP A 68 16.09 18.36 -5.43
CA TRP A 68 15.27 17.20 -5.09
C TRP A 68 15.67 16.00 -5.95
N ILE A 69 15.90 14.85 -5.31
CA ILE A 69 16.13 13.56 -5.97
C ILE A 69 15.11 12.58 -5.41
N SER A 70 14.38 11.88 -6.28
CA SER A 70 13.41 10.86 -5.89
C SER A 70 13.84 9.46 -6.28
N MET A 71 13.66 8.51 -5.37
CA MET A 71 13.94 7.08 -5.58
C MET A 71 12.84 6.21 -4.97
N ASP A 72 12.66 5.00 -5.47
CA ASP A 72 11.64 4.07 -5.00
C ASP A 72 12.24 2.67 -4.80
N PHE A 73 12.32 2.21 -3.55
CA PHE A 73 12.84 0.89 -3.17
C PHE A 73 12.03 -0.29 -3.70
N ARG A 74 10.91 -0.05 -4.39
CA ARG A 74 10.12 -1.10 -5.06
C ARG A 74 10.49 -1.25 -6.54
N VAL A 75 11.12 -0.24 -7.13
CA VAL A 75 11.40 -0.17 -8.57
C VAL A 75 12.90 -0.03 -8.86
N ASP A 76 13.61 0.74 -8.05
CA ASP A 76 15.05 0.90 -8.16
C ASP A 76 15.74 -0.37 -7.59
N PRO A 77 16.75 -0.92 -8.29
CA PRO A 77 17.44 -2.14 -7.88
C PRO A 77 18.45 -1.82 -6.77
N ILE A 78 17.96 -1.69 -5.54
CA ILE A 78 18.79 -1.32 -4.38
C ILE A 78 18.83 -2.50 -3.44
N ASP A 79 19.90 -3.30 -3.50
CA ASP A 79 20.10 -4.44 -2.60
C ASP A 79 20.99 -4.08 -1.41
N ASP A 80 21.99 -3.24 -1.63
CA ASP A 80 22.91 -2.78 -0.60
C ASP A 80 23.25 -1.27 -0.69
N VAL A 81 24.26 -0.86 0.09
CA VAL A 81 24.71 0.53 0.17
C VAL A 81 25.37 0.99 -1.14
N THR A 82 26.07 0.10 -1.83
CA THR A 82 26.73 0.41 -3.10
C THR A 82 25.68 0.71 -4.16
N ASP A 83 24.64 -0.13 -4.27
CA ASP A 83 23.53 0.10 -5.21
C ASP A 83 22.78 1.40 -4.92
N LEU A 84 22.61 1.72 -3.62
CA LEU A 84 21.98 2.96 -3.17
C LEU A 84 22.80 4.17 -3.62
N GLU A 85 24.11 4.16 -3.36
CA GLU A 85 25.02 5.22 -3.76
C GLU A 85 25.02 5.41 -5.29
N GLU A 86 25.16 4.33 -6.05
CA GLU A 86 25.12 4.37 -7.52
C GLU A 86 23.79 4.91 -8.04
N THR A 87 22.66 4.51 -7.43
CA THR A 87 21.34 5.00 -7.82
C THR A 87 21.18 6.49 -7.55
N ILE A 88 21.67 6.99 -6.42
CA ILE A 88 21.66 8.42 -6.12
C ILE A 88 22.51 9.18 -7.13
N LEU A 89 23.73 8.72 -7.41
CA LEU A 89 24.62 9.43 -8.33
C LEU A 89 24.09 9.42 -9.77
N ARG A 90 23.50 8.30 -10.22
CA ARG A 90 22.82 8.20 -11.52
C ARG A 90 21.69 9.22 -11.65
N LYS A 91 20.84 9.34 -10.63
CA LYS A 91 19.74 10.32 -10.62
C LYS A 91 20.24 11.77 -10.49
N LEU A 92 21.34 11.98 -9.76
CA LEU A 92 22.01 13.28 -9.67
C LEU A 92 22.55 13.72 -11.04
N ALA A 93 23.23 12.82 -11.77
CA ALA A 93 23.75 13.07 -13.11
C ALA A 93 22.63 13.42 -14.10
N GLN A 94 21.51 12.67 -14.06
CA GLN A 94 20.32 12.95 -14.87
C GLN A 94 19.72 14.33 -14.59
N SER A 95 19.72 14.76 -13.32
CA SER A 95 19.12 16.02 -12.90
C SER A 95 20.00 17.25 -13.15
N THR A 96 21.30 17.06 -13.40
CA THR A 96 22.30 18.15 -13.43
C THR A 96 23.10 18.21 -14.74
N HIS A 97 22.90 17.27 -15.66
CA HIS A 97 23.71 17.07 -16.87
C HIS A 97 25.21 16.92 -16.60
N VAL A 98 25.60 16.53 -15.38
CA VAL A 98 27.01 16.27 -15.03
C VAL A 98 27.37 14.87 -15.47
N SER A 99 28.40 14.73 -16.31
CA SER A 99 28.94 13.44 -16.72
C SER A 99 29.55 12.73 -15.52
N HIS A 100 29.01 11.57 -15.16
CA HIS A 100 29.58 10.74 -14.11
C HIS A 100 30.82 10.02 -14.65
N GLN A 101 31.99 10.26 -14.05
CA GLN A 101 33.16 9.39 -14.24
C GLN A 101 33.06 8.24 -13.25
N SER A 102 33.18 6.99 -13.71
CA SER A 102 32.88 5.76 -12.95
C SER A 102 33.91 5.39 -11.87
N THR A 103 34.89 6.25 -11.58
CA THR A 103 36.05 5.93 -10.74
C THR A 103 36.16 6.75 -9.46
N THR A 104 35.25 7.70 -9.23
CA THR A 104 35.26 8.55 -8.00
C THR A 104 34.29 8.04 -6.95
N SER A 105 34.74 7.97 -5.69
CA SER A 105 33.88 7.58 -4.56
C SER A 105 32.65 8.48 -4.41
N PHE A 106 31.56 7.94 -3.85
CA PHE A 106 30.31 8.68 -3.60
C PHE A 106 30.55 10.00 -2.89
N GLN A 107 31.30 9.97 -1.78
CA GLN A 107 31.60 11.16 -0.97
C GLN A 107 32.35 12.25 -1.76
N ASN A 108 33.30 11.87 -2.61
CA ASN A 108 34.05 12.83 -3.42
C ASN A 108 33.14 13.47 -4.48
N THR A 109 32.24 12.69 -5.07
CA THR A 109 31.28 13.17 -6.07
C THR A 109 30.28 14.15 -5.45
N ILE A 110 29.75 13.81 -4.27
CA ILE A 110 28.81 14.67 -3.52
C ILE A 110 29.48 15.98 -3.07
N LYS A 111 30.71 15.94 -2.56
CA LYS A 111 31.47 17.16 -2.20
C LYS A 111 31.78 18.03 -3.43
N ALA A 112 32.14 17.42 -4.55
CA ALA A 112 32.36 18.13 -5.80
C ALA A 112 31.08 18.81 -6.30
N PHE A 113 29.93 18.13 -6.17
CA PHE A 113 28.62 18.70 -6.47
C PHE A 113 28.32 19.92 -5.59
N GLU A 114 28.54 19.82 -4.27
CA GLU A 114 28.36 20.94 -3.33
C GLU A 114 29.17 22.16 -3.74
N LYS A 115 30.46 21.95 -4.01
CA LYS A 115 31.39 23.02 -4.37
C LYS A 115 31.03 23.68 -5.70
N ARG A 116 30.52 22.91 -6.66
CA ARG A 116 30.18 23.42 -8.00
C ARG A 116 28.83 24.13 -8.05
N HIS A 117 27.84 23.60 -7.35
CA HIS A 117 26.46 24.07 -7.49
C HIS A 117 25.97 24.87 -6.29
N HIS A 118 26.65 24.83 -5.15
CA HIS A 118 26.23 25.44 -3.89
C HIS A 118 24.81 25.03 -3.49
N LYS A 119 24.45 23.76 -3.75
CA LYS A 119 23.14 23.20 -3.45
C LYS A 119 23.23 22.03 -2.47
N LYS A 120 22.25 21.95 -1.57
CA LYS A 120 21.95 20.77 -0.77
C LYS A 120 21.07 19.81 -1.57
N ILE A 121 21.18 18.52 -1.28
CA ILE A 121 20.40 17.47 -1.93
C ILE A 121 19.33 17.00 -0.95
N ILE A 122 18.07 17.02 -1.37
CA ILE A 122 16.97 16.40 -0.64
C ILE A 122 16.63 15.08 -1.32
N LEU A 123 16.90 13.98 -0.63
CA LEU A 123 16.55 12.63 -1.06
C LEU A 123 15.14 12.26 -0.57
N ALA A 124 14.21 12.15 -1.51
CA ALA A 124 12.87 11.64 -1.30
C ALA A 124 12.80 10.15 -1.68
N ALA A 125 12.80 9.26 -0.69
CA ALA A 125 12.80 7.82 -0.90
C ALA A 125 11.43 7.20 -0.60
N PHE A 126 10.86 6.49 -1.57
CA PHE A 126 9.62 5.75 -1.45
C PHE A 126 9.86 4.26 -1.27
N GLY A 127 8.88 3.53 -0.75
CA GLY A 127 8.99 2.08 -0.60
C GLY A 127 9.88 1.64 0.57
N CYS A 128 10.17 2.54 1.52
CA CYS A 128 11.15 2.29 2.58
C CYS A 128 10.76 1.15 3.54
N GLU A 129 9.50 0.72 3.53
CA GLU A 129 9.05 -0.50 4.20
C GLU A 129 9.87 -1.75 3.80
N ASN A 130 10.39 -1.80 2.57
CA ASN A 130 11.25 -2.88 2.10
C ASN A 130 12.54 -3.00 2.93
N ILE A 131 13.09 -1.89 3.42
CA ILE A 131 14.30 -1.89 4.26
C ILE A 131 14.03 -2.61 5.59
N ILE A 132 12.84 -2.36 6.15
CA ILE A 132 12.40 -2.97 7.41
C ILE A 132 12.10 -4.46 7.18
N ALA A 133 11.33 -4.77 6.14
CA ALA A 133 10.92 -6.14 5.81
C ALA A 133 12.12 -7.06 5.54
N THR A 134 13.14 -6.54 4.83
CA THR A 134 14.38 -7.28 4.50
C THR A 134 15.46 -7.17 5.57
N ARG A 135 15.18 -6.47 6.69
CA ARG A 135 16.09 -6.29 7.84
C ARG A 135 17.47 -5.71 7.45
N ARG A 136 17.53 -4.81 6.46
CA ARG A 136 18.77 -4.22 5.94
C ARG A 136 19.29 -3.06 6.80
N SER A 137 19.93 -3.39 7.92
CA SER A 137 20.45 -2.39 8.87
C SER A 137 21.56 -1.52 8.29
N SER A 138 22.35 -2.03 7.33
CA SER A 138 23.41 -1.29 6.64
C SER A 138 22.89 -0.02 5.94
N LEU A 139 21.71 -0.10 5.31
CA LEU A 139 21.07 1.04 4.65
C LEU A 139 20.64 2.12 5.67
N LEU A 140 20.08 1.71 6.81
CA LEU A 140 19.72 2.64 7.89
C LEU A 140 20.96 3.31 8.49
N ILE A 141 22.04 2.54 8.72
CA ILE A 141 23.32 3.08 9.19
C ILE A 141 23.86 4.10 8.19
N TRP A 142 23.80 3.80 6.90
CA TRP A 142 24.22 4.71 5.85
C TRP A 142 23.42 6.02 5.88
N PHE A 143 22.09 5.96 5.98
CA PHE A 143 21.25 7.15 6.11
C PHE A 143 21.67 8.04 7.29
N THR A 144 21.94 7.46 8.45
CA THR A 144 22.38 8.22 9.63
C THR A 144 23.77 8.84 9.45
N THR A 145 24.66 8.11 8.77
CA THR A 145 26.04 8.55 8.56
C THR A 145 26.08 9.70 7.57
N ILE A 146 25.30 9.62 6.51
CA ILE A 146 25.33 10.60 5.44
C ILE A 146 24.51 11.86 5.76
N CYS A 147 23.43 11.77 6.54
CA CYS A 147 22.71 12.97 7.00
C CYS A 147 23.54 13.88 7.92
N ARG A 148 24.61 13.36 8.54
CA ARG A 148 25.58 14.19 9.26
C ARG A 148 26.45 15.02 8.32
N GLN A 149 26.52 14.67 7.04
CA GLN A 149 27.16 15.47 6.02
C GLN A 149 26.13 16.52 5.59
N ASP A 150 26.39 17.78 5.91
CA ASP A 150 25.43 18.89 5.85
C ASP A 150 24.79 19.17 4.47
N ILE A 151 25.25 18.47 3.44
CA ILE A 151 24.75 18.51 2.08
C ILE A 151 23.47 17.68 1.86
N LEU A 152 23.31 16.54 2.53
CA LEU A 152 22.21 15.61 2.27
C LEU A 152 21.10 15.77 3.31
N ARG A 153 19.85 15.75 2.85
CA ARG A 153 18.63 15.78 3.66
C ARG A 153 17.72 14.65 3.21
N MET A 154 16.96 14.07 4.15
CA MET A 154 16.19 12.85 3.87
C MET A 154 14.72 12.99 4.21
N LEU A 155 13.91 12.55 3.25
CA LEU A 155 12.48 12.38 3.36
C LEU A 155 12.13 10.95 2.94
N LEU A 156 11.84 10.09 3.92
CA LEU A 156 11.63 8.66 3.74
C LEU A 156 10.13 8.36 3.87
N PHE A 157 9.53 7.73 2.86
CA PHE A 157 8.10 7.40 2.84
C PHE A 157 7.88 5.91 3.10
N PHE A 158 7.04 5.61 4.09
CA PHE A 158 6.71 4.25 4.53
C PHE A 158 5.20 3.98 4.39
N GLU A 159 4.88 2.81 3.83
CA GLU A 159 3.51 2.24 3.76
C GLU A 159 3.26 1.25 4.92
N ALA A 160 4.14 1.23 5.92
CA ALA A 160 4.07 0.36 7.07
C ALA A 160 4.10 1.16 8.38
N ASN A 161 3.53 0.57 9.43
CA ASN A 161 3.56 1.09 10.79
C ASN A 161 4.96 0.91 11.41
N LEU A 162 5.78 1.97 11.42
CA LEU A 162 7.10 1.95 12.06
C LEU A 162 7.05 1.92 13.59
N LEU A 163 5.87 2.14 14.17
CA LEU A 163 5.64 2.07 15.62
C LEU A 163 5.24 0.66 16.07
N ALA A 164 5.09 -0.28 15.14
CA ALA A 164 4.84 -1.67 15.48
C ALA A 164 6.03 -2.27 16.26
N PRO A 165 5.79 -3.17 17.24
CA PRO A 165 6.86 -3.73 18.06
C PRO A 165 8.01 -4.37 17.29
N ASP A 166 7.72 -5.03 16.16
CA ASP A 166 8.70 -5.71 15.32
C ASP A 166 9.59 -4.73 14.52
N ALA A 167 9.01 -3.62 14.07
CA ALA A 167 9.70 -2.50 13.45
C ALA A 167 10.55 -1.76 14.49
N LEU A 168 10.00 -1.43 15.66
CA LEU A 168 10.76 -0.81 16.75
C LEU A 168 11.93 -1.68 17.22
N ALA A 169 11.73 -2.99 17.35
CA ALA A 169 12.80 -3.92 17.69
C ALA A 169 13.91 -3.97 16.62
N PHE A 170 13.59 -3.75 15.35
CA PHE A 170 14.58 -3.60 14.29
C PHE A 170 15.32 -2.27 14.39
N LEU A 171 14.58 -1.17 14.45
CA LEU A 171 15.12 0.18 14.48
C LEU A 171 15.98 0.40 15.72
N GLY A 172 15.63 -0.22 16.86
CA GLY A 172 16.44 -0.19 18.08
C GLY A 172 17.83 -0.81 17.95
N ARG A 173 18.09 -1.63 16.91
CA ARG A 173 19.44 -2.14 16.59
C ARG A 173 20.30 -1.12 15.86
N VAL A 174 19.71 -0.02 15.40
CA VAL A 174 20.39 1.11 14.78
C VAL A 174 20.05 2.38 15.57
N PRO A 175 20.58 2.54 16.81
CA PRO A 175 20.16 3.64 17.71
C PRO A 175 20.38 5.05 17.15
N ALA A 176 21.32 5.19 16.21
CA ALA A 176 21.57 6.46 15.52
C ALA A 176 20.44 6.86 14.55
N PHE A 177 19.60 5.91 14.15
CA PHE A 177 18.46 6.16 13.25
C PHE A 177 17.24 6.57 14.08
N GLN A 178 17.13 7.87 14.31
CA GLN A 178 16.04 8.49 15.06
C GLN A 178 15.28 9.45 14.14
N PRO A 179 14.47 8.93 13.21
CA PRO A 179 13.76 9.78 12.28
C PRO A 179 12.67 10.57 13.00
N ARG A 180 12.45 11.81 12.56
CA ARG A 180 11.26 12.56 12.90
C ARG A 180 10.07 11.96 12.17
N ILE A 181 9.12 11.40 12.91
CA ILE A 181 7.96 10.74 12.34
C ILE A 181 6.86 11.76 12.01
N SER A 182 6.33 11.70 10.80
CA SER A 182 5.14 12.42 10.33
C SER A 182 4.11 11.40 9.86
N ILE A 183 2.91 11.43 10.44
CA ILE A 183 1.82 10.50 10.08
C ILE A 183 0.81 11.24 9.22
N LEU A 184 0.56 10.73 8.02
CA LEU A 184 -0.49 11.23 7.15
C LEU A 184 -1.83 10.67 7.60
N LYS A 185 -2.75 11.58 7.96
CA LYS A 185 -4.11 11.23 8.38
C LYS A 185 -5.03 11.06 7.18
N LEU A 186 -6.12 10.32 7.37
CA LEU A 186 -7.25 10.35 6.44
C LEU A 186 -7.79 11.77 6.27
N TYR A 187 -8.34 12.03 5.09
CA TYR A 187 -8.84 13.34 4.73
C TYR A 187 -10.14 13.67 5.46
N LYS A 188 -10.28 14.95 5.82
CA LYS A 188 -11.52 15.45 6.39
C LYS A 188 -12.62 15.47 5.32
N GLU A 189 -13.87 15.62 5.76
CA GLU A 189 -15.01 15.81 4.86
C GLU A 189 -14.79 17.01 3.92
N THR A 190 -14.25 18.12 4.43
CA THR A 190 -14.00 19.33 3.64
C THR A 190 -13.03 19.07 2.49
N ASP A 191 -11.94 18.35 2.74
CA ASP A 191 -10.97 17.95 1.70
C ASP A 191 -11.57 16.93 0.74
N SER A 192 -12.38 16.01 1.25
CA SER A 192 -13.07 15.00 0.42
C SER A 192 -14.06 15.65 -0.54
N ARG A 193 -14.80 16.67 -0.08
CA ARG A 193 -15.70 17.46 -0.91
C ARG A 193 -14.93 18.27 -1.96
N GLN A 194 -13.85 18.91 -1.56
CA GLN A 194 -12.94 19.61 -2.48
C GLN A 194 -12.38 18.68 -3.56
N PHE A 195 -11.97 17.47 -3.16
CA PHE A 195 -11.49 16.44 -4.07
C PHE A 195 -12.57 16.03 -5.09
N ILE A 196 -13.79 15.74 -4.63
CA ILE A 196 -14.93 15.41 -5.52
C ILE A 196 -15.20 16.55 -6.51
N LEU A 197 -15.22 17.80 -6.03
CA LEU A 197 -15.44 18.98 -6.88
C LEU A 197 -14.38 19.11 -7.97
N ARG A 198 -13.10 18.91 -7.63
CA ARG A 198 -12.02 18.90 -8.61
C ARG A 198 -12.24 17.81 -9.67
N MET A 199 -12.46 16.56 -9.25
CA MET A 199 -12.63 15.43 -10.17
C MET A 199 -13.83 15.67 -11.10
N CYS A 200 -14.97 16.07 -10.54
CA CYS A 200 -16.20 16.25 -11.30
C CYS A 200 -16.13 17.45 -12.25
N ARG A 201 -15.64 18.60 -11.79
CA ARG A 201 -15.67 19.85 -12.59
C ARG A 201 -14.50 19.99 -13.55
N GLN A 202 -13.32 19.51 -13.19
CA GLN A 202 -12.10 19.77 -13.97
C GLN A 202 -11.62 18.57 -14.77
N GLU A 203 -11.70 17.38 -14.18
CA GLU A 203 -11.11 16.20 -14.81
C GLU A 203 -12.14 15.48 -15.70
N TRP A 204 -13.42 15.45 -15.31
CA TRP A 204 -14.44 14.64 -16.01
C TRP A 204 -15.65 15.40 -16.54
N ASN A 205 -15.78 16.69 -16.23
CA ASN A 205 -16.93 17.52 -16.62
C ASN A 205 -18.30 16.83 -16.34
N MET A 206 -18.42 16.19 -15.18
CA MET A 206 -19.63 15.52 -14.72
C MET A 206 -20.26 16.27 -13.54
N LYS A 207 -21.56 16.02 -13.30
CA LYS A 207 -22.29 16.57 -12.17
C LYS A 207 -22.72 15.44 -11.25
N VAL A 208 -22.45 15.60 -9.95
CA VAL A 208 -22.88 14.68 -8.89
C VAL A 208 -23.69 15.48 -7.89
N SER A 209 -24.87 14.99 -7.53
CA SER A 209 -25.74 15.68 -6.57
C SER A 209 -25.10 15.74 -5.18
N GLU A 210 -25.41 16.79 -4.41
CA GLU A 210 -24.90 16.96 -3.04
C GLU A 210 -25.21 15.76 -2.14
N MET A 211 -26.37 15.13 -2.35
CA MET A 211 -26.76 13.91 -1.65
C MET A 211 -25.79 12.75 -1.95
N PHE A 212 -25.49 12.49 -3.22
CA PHE A 212 -24.52 11.46 -3.63
C PHE A 212 -23.11 11.78 -3.10
N GLN A 213 -22.66 13.03 -3.20
CA GLN A 213 -21.37 13.45 -2.67
C GLN A 213 -21.27 13.15 -1.17
N THR A 214 -22.30 13.52 -0.40
CA THR A 214 -22.35 13.31 1.05
C THR A 214 -22.34 11.80 1.39
N GLN A 215 -23.09 10.98 0.65
CA GLN A 215 -23.10 9.54 0.84
C GLN A 215 -21.74 8.91 0.50
N ILE A 216 -21.09 9.31 -0.59
CA ILE A 216 -19.74 8.85 -0.95
C ILE A 216 -18.74 9.19 0.16
N ILE A 217 -18.73 10.44 0.63
CA ILE A 217 -17.82 10.88 1.69
C ILE A 217 -18.05 10.05 2.97
N ASN A 218 -19.32 9.90 3.38
CA ASN A 218 -19.68 9.18 4.59
C ASN A 218 -19.30 7.68 4.54
N GLN A 219 -19.39 7.06 3.37
CA GLN A 219 -19.07 5.64 3.20
C GLN A 219 -17.55 5.39 3.04
N CYS A 220 -16.84 6.33 2.39
CA CYS A 220 -15.40 6.20 2.10
C CYS A 220 -14.48 6.73 3.22
N GLY A 221 -14.99 7.53 4.16
CA GLY A 221 -14.27 7.91 5.38
C GLY A 221 -12.97 8.70 5.15
N GLY A 222 -12.87 9.47 4.07
CA GLY A 222 -11.66 10.24 3.74
C GLY A 222 -10.60 9.45 2.97
N VAL A 223 -10.88 8.21 2.54
CA VAL A 223 -9.99 7.44 1.66
C VAL A 223 -10.24 7.84 0.21
N PHE A 224 -9.38 8.70 -0.34
CA PHE A 224 -9.54 9.24 -1.70
C PHE A 224 -9.58 8.19 -2.80
N LEU A 225 -8.92 7.04 -2.61
CA LEU A 225 -9.01 5.93 -3.55
C LEU A 225 -10.44 5.42 -3.69
N LEU A 226 -11.14 5.20 -2.57
CA LEU A 226 -12.53 4.73 -2.57
C LEU A 226 -13.48 5.81 -3.13
N ILE A 227 -13.25 7.07 -2.79
CA ILE A 227 -14.02 8.20 -3.35
C ILE A 227 -13.86 8.23 -4.87
N LYS A 228 -12.63 8.12 -5.36
CA LYS A 228 -12.32 8.15 -6.79
C LYS A 228 -13.01 7.00 -7.53
N GLU A 229 -12.97 5.80 -6.96
CA GLU A 229 -13.62 4.61 -7.52
C GLU A 229 -15.14 4.77 -7.60
N ALA A 230 -15.77 5.24 -6.52
CA ALA A 230 -17.20 5.53 -6.51
C ALA A 230 -17.60 6.53 -7.61
N LEU A 231 -16.80 7.57 -7.82
CA LEU A 231 -17.04 8.54 -8.88
C LEU A 231 -16.76 7.98 -10.29
N TRP A 232 -15.76 7.12 -10.46
CA TRP A 232 -15.51 6.43 -11.73
C TRP A 232 -16.71 5.58 -12.12
N HIS A 233 -17.22 4.79 -11.19
CA HIS A 233 -18.41 3.98 -11.43
C HIS A 233 -19.60 4.85 -11.86
N LEU A 234 -19.86 5.95 -11.16
CA LEU A 234 -20.92 6.91 -11.50
C LEU A 234 -20.77 7.57 -12.86
N ARG A 235 -19.53 7.91 -13.25
CA ARG A 235 -19.25 8.51 -14.55
C ARG A 235 -19.63 7.55 -15.67
N ASP A 236 -19.25 6.30 -15.51
CA ASP A 236 -19.45 5.27 -16.53
C ASP A 236 -20.89 4.72 -16.49
N HIS A 237 -21.57 4.86 -15.34
CA HIS A 237 -22.94 4.40 -15.10
C HIS A 237 -23.79 5.53 -14.47
N PRO A 238 -24.20 6.57 -15.22
CA PRO A 238 -24.88 7.75 -14.67
C PRO A 238 -26.23 7.48 -13.99
N LYS A 239 -26.81 6.30 -14.19
CA LYS A 239 -28.08 5.85 -13.59
C LYS A 239 -27.88 4.89 -12.41
N ALA A 240 -26.64 4.61 -12.02
CA ALA A 240 -26.34 3.71 -10.91
C ALA A 240 -26.98 4.19 -9.62
N THR A 241 -27.53 3.26 -8.85
CA THR A 241 -28.02 3.54 -7.50
C THR A 241 -26.84 3.57 -6.52
N MET A 242 -27.03 4.15 -5.34
CA MET A 242 -25.97 4.19 -4.33
C MET A 242 -25.42 2.82 -3.93
N PRO A 243 -26.24 1.76 -3.77
CA PRO A 243 -25.73 0.40 -3.61
C PRO A 243 -24.79 -0.02 -4.74
N ASP A 244 -25.15 0.21 -6.01
CA ASP A 244 -24.33 -0.18 -7.18
C ASP A 244 -22.97 0.53 -7.17
N VAL A 245 -22.95 1.80 -6.75
CA VAL A 245 -21.73 2.62 -6.60
C VAL A 245 -20.72 2.02 -5.61
N PHE A 246 -21.15 1.18 -4.67
CA PHE A 246 -20.27 0.55 -3.69
C PHE A 246 -20.15 -0.97 -3.83
N ASP A 247 -21.01 -1.60 -4.62
CA ASP A 247 -21.04 -3.05 -4.80
C ASP A 247 -20.66 -3.44 -6.24
N HIS A 248 -19.40 -3.16 -6.59
CA HIS A 248 -18.82 -3.56 -7.87
C HIS A 248 -17.36 -4.00 -7.69
N LEU A 249 -16.82 -4.66 -8.72
CA LEU A 249 -15.57 -5.41 -8.67
C LEU A 249 -14.38 -4.56 -8.21
N GLU A 250 -14.20 -3.40 -8.82
CA GLU A 250 -13.09 -2.49 -8.58
C GLU A 250 -13.14 -1.89 -7.17
N MET A 251 -14.33 -1.58 -6.66
CA MET A 251 -14.52 -1.19 -5.26
C MET A 251 -14.07 -2.30 -4.30
N HIS A 252 -14.48 -3.55 -4.55
CA HIS A 252 -14.06 -4.70 -3.74
C HIS A 252 -12.55 -4.92 -3.80
N MET A 253 -11.93 -4.76 -4.97
CA MET A 253 -10.46 -4.82 -5.12
C MET A 253 -9.75 -3.73 -4.31
N ASN A 254 -10.24 -2.50 -4.33
CA ASN A 254 -9.67 -1.40 -3.56
C ASN A 254 -9.83 -1.61 -2.04
N LEU A 255 -10.99 -2.14 -1.59
CA LEU A 255 -11.22 -2.50 -0.19
C LEU A 255 -10.32 -3.67 0.25
N ALA A 256 -10.13 -4.67 -0.60
CA ALA A 256 -9.22 -5.77 -0.34
C ALA A 256 -7.76 -5.30 -0.25
N SER A 257 -7.32 -4.43 -1.16
CA SER A 257 -6.00 -3.82 -1.10
C SER A 257 -5.82 -3.02 0.20
N LEU A 258 -6.85 -2.25 0.60
CA LEU A 258 -6.83 -1.49 1.84
C LEU A 258 -6.75 -2.42 3.07
N TRP A 259 -7.50 -3.51 3.07
CA TRP A 259 -7.44 -4.51 4.14
C TRP A 259 -6.07 -5.18 4.24
N HIS A 260 -5.51 -5.59 3.10
CA HIS A 260 -4.27 -6.36 3.04
C HIS A 260 -3.01 -5.56 3.38
N GLY A 261 -3.02 -4.23 3.22
CA GLY A 261 -1.87 -3.43 3.65
C GLY A 261 -1.86 -3.10 5.15
N PHE A 262 -2.93 -3.38 5.90
CA PHE A 262 -2.84 -3.39 7.37
C PHE A 262 -2.03 -4.60 7.85
N SER A 263 -1.23 -4.41 8.89
CA SER A 263 -0.51 -5.50 9.54
C SER A 263 -1.47 -6.50 10.21
N LYS A 264 -1.00 -7.71 10.52
CA LYS A 264 -1.85 -8.70 11.23
C LYS A 264 -2.36 -8.20 12.59
N PRO A 265 -1.54 -7.55 13.43
CA PRO A 265 -2.03 -6.89 14.65
C PRO A 265 -3.13 -5.84 14.37
N GLU A 266 -2.96 -5.00 13.36
CA GLU A 266 -3.97 -3.97 12.99
C GLU A 266 -5.27 -4.61 12.48
N GLN A 267 -5.17 -5.64 11.63
CA GLN A 267 -6.31 -6.43 11.17
C GLN A 267 -7.08 -7.02 12.36
N ASN A 268 -6.39 -7.55 13.36
CA ASN A 268 -7.00 -8.11 14.56
C ASN A 268 -7.78 -7.06 15.36
N VAL A 269 -7.26 -5.83 15.47
CA VAL A 269 -7.98 -4.72 16.12
C VAL A 269 -9.30 -4.45 15.42
N PHE A 270 -9.32 -4.38 14.09
CA PHE A 270 -10.58 -4.19 13.34
C PHE A 270 -11.57 -5.34 13.58
N VAL A 271 -11.09 -6.59 13.56
CA VAL A 271 -11.94 -7.76 13.78
C VAL A 271 -12.54 -7.73 15.19
N LYS A 272 -11.73 -7.47 16.22
CA LYS A 272 -12.19 -7.33 17.62
C LYS A 272 -13.25 -6.23 17.75
N LEU A 273 -13.01 -5.06 17.16
CA LEU A 273 -13.98 -3.95 17.16
C LEU A 273 -15.32 -4.35 16.52
N ILE A 274 -15.28 -5.08 15.40
CA ILE A 274 -16.47 -5.52 14.68
C ILE A 274 -17.24 -6.60 15.44
N LYS A 275 -16.52 -7.50 16.10
CA LYS A 275 -17.08 -8.58 16.94
C LYS A 275 -17.41 -8.14 18.37
N THR A 276 -17.17 -6.87 18.71
CA THR A 276 -17.34 -6.32 20.06
C THR A 276 -16.54 -7.07 21.13
N GLU A 277 -15.36 -7.57 20.76
CA GLU A 277 -14.41 -8.22 21.67
C GLU A 277 -13.60 -7.18 22.46
N GLU A 278 -13.15 -7.55 23.65
CA GLU A 278 -12.31 -6.68 24.49
C GLU A 278 -10.91 -6.47 23.88
N MET A 279 -10.39 -5.25 24.02
CA MET A 279 -9.03 -4.91 23.63
C MET A 279 -8.07 -5.28 24.75
N THR A 280 -6.92 -5.84 24.38
CA THR A 280 -5.83 -6.15 25.30
C THR A 280 -4.73 -5.10 25.22
N THR A 281 -3.77 -5.15 26.15
CA THR A 281 -2.58 -4.29 26.12
C THR A 281 -1.74 -4.49 24.86
N ASP A 282 -1.75 -5.68 24.28
CA ASP A 282 -1.01 -6.01 23.05
C ASP A 282 -1.60 -5.32 21.81
N ASP A 283 -2.88 -4.93 21.87
CA ASP A 283 -3.54 -4.18 20.80
C ASP A 283 -3.15 -2.69 20.79
N GLN A 284 -2.60 -2.17 21.90
CA GLN A 284 -2.39 -0.73 22.11
C GLN A 284 -1.52 -0.07 21.01
N PRO A 285 -0.37 -0.65 20.59
CA PRO A 285 0.43 -0.04 19.51
C PRO A 285 -0.34 0.07 18.17
N SER A 286 -1.20 -0.91 17.88
CA SER A 286 -2.04 -0.90 16.68
C SER A 286 -3.17 0.12 16.80
N LEU A 287 -3.80 0.21 17.97
CA LEU A 287 -4.81 1.23 18.28
C LEU A 287 -4.24 2.64 18.11
N ASP A 288 -3.07 2.92 18.71
CA ASP A 288 -2.41 4.23 18.63
C ASP A 288 -2.14 4.63 17.18
N TYR A 289 -1.60 3.71 16.38
CA TYR A 289 -1.36 3.94 14.96
C TYR A 289 -2.67 4.20 14.18
N LEU A 290 -3.70 3.40 14.40
CA LEU A 290 -4.99 3.53 13.72
C LEU A 290 -5.75 4.80 14.12
N PHE A 291 -5.60 5.28 15.36
CA PHE A 291 -6.08 6.61 15.78
C PHE A 291 -5.25 7.73 15.13
N ALA A 292 -3.92 7.59 15.13
CA ALA A 292 -3.02 8.60 14.58
C ALA A 292 -3.24 8.82 13.08
N THR A 293 -3.52 7.74 12.34
CA THR A 293 -3.86 7.76 10.91
C THR A 293 -5.32 8.16 10.64
N GLY A 294 -6.18 8.13 11.66
CA GLY A 294 -7.60 8.52 11.53
C GLY A 294 -8.51 7.42 11.00
N PHE A 295 -8.06 6.16 10.92
CA PHE A 295 -8.93 5.02 10.66
C PHE A 295 -9.87 4.71 11.83
N LEU A 296 -9.46 5.07 13.04
CA LEU A 296 -10.27 5.01 14.24
C LEU A 296 -10.49 6.40 14.82
N VAL A 297 -11.66 6.62 15.41
CA VAL A 297 -11.99 7.79 16.22
C VAL A 297 -12.64 7.35 17.52
N ARG A 298 -12.37 8.10 18.59
CA ARG A 298 -12.97 7.86 19.90
C ARG A 298 -14.12 8.85 20.12
N ASN A 299 -15.30 8.34 20.45
CA ASN A 299 -16.45 9.14 20.87
C ASN A 299 -16.84 8.71 22.30
N GLY A 300 -16.37 9.46 23.29
CA GLY A 300 -16.45 9.07 24.69
C GLY A 300 -15.73 7.74 24.95
N HIS A 301 -16.47 6.73 25.41
CA HIS A 301 -15.94 5.39 25.66
C HIS A 301 -16.02 4.46 24.44
N THR A 302 -16.61 4.92 23.33
CA THR A 302 -16.78 4.09 22.13
C THR A 302 -15.68 4.36 21.11
N ILE A 303 -15.18 3.30 20.48
CA ILE A 303 -14.24 3.37 19.36
C ILE A 303 -15.01 3.06 18.09
N ARG A 304 -14.87 3.92 17.08
CA ARG A 304 -15.53 3.76 15.78
C ARG A 304 -14.52 3.77 14.64
N VAL A 305 -14.74 2.89 13.67
CA VAL A 305 -14.05 2.90 12.37
C VAL A 305 -14.61 4.02 11.50
N THR A 306 -13.73 4.85 10.94
CA THR A 306 -14.10 6.04 10.15
C THR A 306 -14.50 5.72 8.71
N VAL A 307 -14.19 4.52 8.22
CA VAL A 307 -14.47 4.04 6.86
C VAL A 307 -15.55 2.94 6.89
N PRO A 308 -16.86 3.27 6.79
CA PRO A 308 -17.93 2.28 6.84
C PRO A 308 -17.86 1.18 5.77
N LEU A 309 -17.40 1.49 4.54
CA LEU A 309 -17.24 0.45 3.51
C LEU A 309 -16.25 -0.63 3.92
N LEU A 310 -15.17 -0.23 4.60
CA LEU A 310 -14.19 -1.17 5.13
C LEU A 310 -14.82 -2.05 6.22
N VAL A 311 -15.69 -1.50 7.08
CA VAL A 311 -16.43 -2.30 8.08
C VAL A 311 -17.33 -3.32 7.40
N SER A 312 -18.10 -2.92 6.38
CA SER A 312 -18.97 -3.83 5.63
C SER A 312 -18.18 -4.94 4.95
N TYR A 313 -17.04 -4.60 4.35
CA TYR A 313 -16.11 -5.57 3.76
C TYR A 313 -15.56 -6.54 4.79
N ILE A 314 -15.06 -6.04 5.94
CA ILE A 314 -14.51 -6.91 6.99
C ILE A 314 -15.59 -7.81 7.58
N LYS A 315 -16.81 -7.30 7.81
CA LYS A 315 -17.95 -8.12 8.21
C LYS A 315 -18.22 -9.24 7.22
N HIS A 316 -18.15 -8.96 5.92
CA HIS A 316 -18.34 -9.98 4.89
C HIS A 316 -17.29 -11.09 4.98
N ILE A 317 -15.99 -10.74 5.02
CA ILE A 317 -14.91 -11.75 5.06
C ILE A 317 -14.85 -12.50 6.40
N VAL A 318 -15.24 -11.87 7.51
CA VAL A 318 -15.27 -12.49 8.85
C VAL A 318 -16.49 -13.41 8.99
N SER A 319 -17.66 -12.99 8.52
CA SER A 319 -18.92 -13.77 8.66
C SER A 319 -18.98 -14.98 7.75
N LYS A 320 -18.34 -14.93 6.57
CA LYS A 320 -18.47 -15.97 5.56
C LYS A 320 -17.34 -17.00 5.56
N GLY A 321 -16.29 -16.76 6.36
CA GLY A 321 -15.00 -17.40 6.11
C GLY A 321 -14.50 -17.08 4.69
N LYS A 322 -13.33 -17.59 4.32
CA LYS A 322 -12.82 -17.41 2.96
C LYS A 322 -13.64 -18.23 1.97
N ILE A 323 -14.40 -17.55 1.11
CA ILE A 323 -15.24 -18.19 0.11
C ILE A 323 -14.59 -18.05 -1.26
N PHE A 324 -14.22 -19.19 -1.84
CA PHE A 324 -13.96 -19.28 -3.27
C PHE A 324 -15.27 -19.43 -4.04
N THR A 325 -15.50 -18.58 -5.05
CA THR A 325 -16.61 -18.71 -5.99
C THR A 325 -16.13 -18.66 -7.43
N GLN A 326 -16.95 -19.19 -8.35
CA GLN A 326 -16.71 -19.11 -9.79
C GLN A 326 -17.89 -18.39 -10.45
N LYS A 327 -17.61 -17.32 -11.20
CA LYS A 327 -18.60 -16.62 -12.05
C LYS A 327 -17.99 -16.38 -13.43
N GLY A 328 -18.67 -16.79 -14.50
CA GLY A 328 -18.20 -16.59 -15.88
C GLY A 328 -16.82 -17.21 -16.18
N GLY A 329 -16.43 -18.27 -15.47
CA GLY A 329 -15.11 -18.89 -15.63
C GLY A 329 -13.96 -18.19 -14.89
N VAL A 330 -14.25 -17.12 -14.16
CA VAL A 330 -13.30 -16.39 -13.29
C VAL A 330 -13.48 -16.83 -11.84
N LEU A 331 -12.36 -17.03 -11.15
CA LEU A 331 -12.20 -17.36 -9.75
C LEU A 331 -12.23 -16.08 -8.91
N PHE A 332 -13.07 -16.10 -7.88
CA PHE A 332 -13.18 -15.05 -6.90
C PHE A 332 -12.87 -15.59 -5.51
N LEU A 333 -12.07 -14.86 -4.74
CA LEU A 333 -11.90 -15.06 -3.30
C LEU A 333 -12.54 -13.87 -2.59
N ASP A 334 -13.57 -14.12 -1.79
CA ASP A 334 -14.30 -13.07 -1.06
C ASP A 334 -14.78 -11.93 -1.99
N GLY A 335 -15.20 -12.27 -3.21
CA GLY A 335 -15.68 -11.31 -4.22
C GLY A 335 -14.59 -10.62 -5.04
N VAL A 336 -13.31 -10.85 -4.73
CA VAL A 336 -12.16 -10.30 -5.46
C VAL A 336 -11.70 -11.27 -6.55
N PRO A 337 -11.50 -10.84 -7.80
CA PRO A 337 -11.07 -11.73 -8.87
C PRO A 337 -9.60 -12.10 -8.64
N VAL A 338 -9.33 -13.38 -8.44
CA VAL A 338 -7.97 -13.89 -8.15
C VAL A 338 -7.38 -14.68 -9.31
N ASP A 339 -8.05 -14.67 -10.46
CA ASP A 339 -7.66 -15.40 -11.67
C ASP A 339 -6.21 -15.15 -12.09
N ALA A 340 -5.78 -13.89 -12.06
CA ALA A 340 -4.44 -13.47 -12.46
C ALA A 340 -3.34 -14.00 -11.52
N TYR A 341 -3.66 -14.39 -10.28
CA TYR A 341 -2.69 -14.97 -9.35
C TYR A 341 -2.29 -16.40 -9.74
N PHE A 342 -3.12 -17.09 -10.54
CA PHE A 342 -2.89 -18.47 -10.95
C PHE A 342 -2.47 -18.54 -12.43
N SER A 343 -1.51 -19.40 -12.75
CA SER A 343 -1.25 -19.80 -14.13
C SER A 343 -2.48 -20.50 -14.71
N LYS A 344 -2.55 -20.63 -16.04
CA LYS A 344 -3.68 -21.31 -16.71
C LYS A 344 -3.96 -22.70 -16.10
N LYS A 345 -2.91 -23.53 -15.99
CA LYS A 345 -3.01 -24.89 -15.42
C LYS A 345 -3.47 -24.89 -13.95
N GLU A 346 -2.88 -24.03 -13.10
CA GLU A 346 -3.27 -23.94 -11.69
C GLU A 346 -4.72 -23.48 -11.51
N ARG A 347 -5.16 -22.55 -12.37
CA ARG A 347 -6.53 -22.04 -12.38
C ARG A 347 -7.53 -23.11 -12.79
N ASP A 348 -7.21 -23.90 -13.80
CA ASP A 348 -8.08 -24.99 -14.24
C ASP A 348 -8.21 -26.08 -13.15
N VAL A 349 -7.11 -26.38 -12.45
CA VAL A 349 -7.13 -27.25 -11.26
C VAL A 349 -7.97 -26.63 -10.13
N MET A 350 -7.81 -25.34 -9.84
CA MET A 350 -8.60 -24.65 -8.81
C MET A 350 -10.10 -24.62 -9.12
N LYS A 351 -10.49 -24.44 -10.39
CA LYS A 351 -11.91 -24.52 -10.81
C LYS A 351 -12.51 -25.88 -10.48
N VAL A 352 -11.77 -26.96 -10.73
CA VAL A 352 -12.24 -28.31 -10.37
C VAL A 352 -12.39 -28.45 -8.87
N PHE A 353 -11.42 -28.02 -8.05
CA PHE A 353 -11.56 -28.03 -6.60
C PHE A 353 -12.78 -27.25 -6.08
N ILE A 354 -13.04 -26.07 -6.65
CA ILE A 354 -14.18 -25.22 -6.25
C ILE A 354 -15.51 -25.83 -6.68
N SER A 355 -15.57 -26.45 -7.87
CA SER A 355 -16.76 -27.17 -8.32
C SER A 355 -17.06 -28.45 -7.52
N ARG A 356 -16.08 -28.93 -6.74
CA ARG A 356 -16.06 -30.21 -6.04
C ARG A 356 -15.65 -30.07 -4.56
N ILE A 357 -16.09 -28.99 -3.92
CA ILE A 357 -15.80 -28.71 -2.50
C ILE A 357 -16.18 -29.91 -1.62
N LYS A 358 -15.31 -30.24 -0.66
CA LYS A 358 -15.43 -31.36 0.29
C LYS A 358 -15.52 -32.74 -0.36
N THR A 359 -15.17 -32.86 -1.63
CA THR A 359 -15.05 -34.16 -2.32
C THR A 359 -13.61 -34.42 -2.73
N ILE A 360 -13.25 -35.69 -2.85
CA ILE A 360 -11.91 -36.11 -3.29
C ILE A 360 -11.80 -35.85 -4.78
N VAL A 361 -10.83 -35.00 -5.15
CA VAL A 361 -10.33 -34.91 -6.52
C VAL A 361 -9.13 -35.84 -6.61
N SER A 362 -9.27 -36.89 -7.41
CA SER A 362 -8.22 -37.90 -7.58
C SER A 362 -7.00 -37.33 -8.28
N ARG A 363 -5.84 -37.98 -8.10
CA ARG A 363 -4.62 -37.62 -8.82
C ARG A 363 -4.78 -37.72 -10.32
N GLN A 364 -5.51 -38.73 -10.81
CA GLN A 364 -5.81 -38.88 -12.24
C GLN A 364 -6.59 -37.68 -12.77
N GLN A 365 -7.65 -37.24 -12.07
CA GLN A 365 -8.42 -36.07 -12.49
C GLN A 365 -7.58 -34.79 -12.54
N ILE A 366 -6.59 -34.64 -11.66
CA ILE A 366 -5.67 -33.52 -11.72
C ILE A 366 -4.72 -33.65 -12.91
N ALA A 367 -4.24 -34.87 -13.19
CA ALA A 367 -3.39 -35.13 -14.33
C ALA A 367 -4.09 -34.83 -15.66
N ASP A 368 -5.35 -35.26 -15.82
CA ASP A 368 -6.16 -35.01 -17.01
C ASP A 368 -6.32 -33.50 -17.30
N ILE A 369 -6.34 -32.66 -16.25
CA ILE A 369 -6.40 -31.20 -16.38
C ILE A 369 -5.03 -30.62 -16.76
N LEU A 370 -3.96 -31.11 -16.13
CA LEU A 370 -2.61 -30.60 -16.33
C LEU A 370 -2.04 -31.03 -17.69
N TRP A 371 -2.44 -32.20 -18.20
CA TRP A 371 -1.95 -32.87 -19.41
C TRP A 371 -3.10 -33.54 -20.19
N PRO A 372 -4.02 -32.77 -20.80
CA PRO A 372 -5.25 -33.31 -21.42
C PRO A 372 -5.06 -34.16 -22.68
N ASN A 373 -3.85 -34.19 -23.25
CA ASN A 373 -3.54 -34.87 -24.52
C ASN A 373 -2.45 -35.94 -24.34
N ASP A 374 -2.29 -36.47 -23.13
CA ASP A 374 -1.16 -37.34 -22.76
C ASP A 374 -1.68 -38.63 -22.12
N ASP A 375 -1.37 -39.79 -22.72
CA ASP A 375 -2.00 -41.10 -22.43
C ASP A 375 -1.44 -41.82 -21.18
N GLY A 376 -1.01 -41.05 -20.16
CA GLY A 376 -0.70 -41.59 -18.82
C GLY A 376 0.76 -41.95 -18.52
N ASP A 377 1.67 -41.91 -19.51
CA ASP A 377 3.07 -42.39 -19.35
C ASP A 377 4.12 -41.28 -19.06
N HIS A 378 3.71 -40.02 -18.88
CA HIS A 378 4.66 -38.87 -18.85
C HIS A 378 4.68 -38.01 -17.58
N TYR A 379 3.93 -38.35 -16.54
CA TYR A 379 3.97 -37.60 -15.28
C TYR A 379 4.15 -38.50 -14.07
N SER A 380 4.88 -37.98 -13.07
CA SER A 380 5.03 -38.62 -11.77
C SER A 380 4.03 -38.04 -10.77
N ASP A 381 3.63 -38.84 -9.77
CA ASP A 381 2.87 -38.35 -8.60
C ASP A 381 3.53 -37.12 -7.97
N TRP A 382 4.86 -37.06 -8.00
CA TRP A 382 5.65 -35.93 -7.54
C TRP A 382 5.38 -34.63 -8.34
N ALA A 383 5.17 -34.73 -9.65
CA ALA A 383 4.83 -33.58 -10.48
C ALA A 383 3.47 -32.98 -10.09
N ILE A 384 2.48 -33.83 -9.77
CA ILE A 384 1.17 -33.42 -9.25
C ILE A 384 1.35 -32.74 -7.88
N ASP A 385 2.07 -33.37 -6.96
CA ASP A 385 2.33 -32.82 -5.63
C ASP A 385 3.05 -31.46 -5.70
N SER A 386 3.96 -31.28 -6.67
CA SER A 386 4.65 -30.00 -6.93
C SER A 386 3.68 -28.90 -7.36
N HIS A 387 2.75 -29.20 -8.28
CA HIS A 387 1.70 -28.27 -8.70
C HIS A 387 0.78 -27.89 -7.53
N ILE A 388 0.36 -28.87 -6.73
CA ILE A 388 -0.47 -28.62 -5.54
C ILE A 388 0.28 -27.78 -4.50
N SER A 389 1.58 -28.01 -4.30
CA SER A 389 2.41 -27.20 -3.41
C SER A 389 2.47 -25.74 -3.86
N ARG A 390 2.62 -25.47 -5.16
CA ARG A 390 2.57 -24.09 -5.71
C ARG A 390 1.21 -23.45 -5.49
N ILE A 391 0.12 -24.19 -5.72
CA ILE A 391 -1.24 -23.71 -5.44
C ILE A 391 -1.37 -23.34 -3.96
N ARG A 392 -0.95 -24.21 -3.03
CA ARG A 392 -0.96 -23.91 -1.59
C ARG A 392 -0.19 -22.64 -1.26
N SER A 393 1.02 -22.47 -1.81
CA SER A 393 1.82 -21.25 -1.60
C SER A 393 1.08 -19.99 -2.08
N LYS A 394 0.41 -20.06 -3.23
CA LYS A 394 -0.40 -18.96 -3.76
C LYS A 394 -1.63 -18.68 -2.91
N LEU A 395 -2.31 -19.73 -2.42
CA LEU A 395 -3.40 -19.62 -1.46
C LEU A 395 -2.93 -18.91 -0.18
N THR A 396 -1.78 -19.27 0.37
CA THR A 396 -1.19 -18.57 1.54
C THR A 396 -0.93 -17.09 1.27
N LYS A 397 -0.45 -16.75 0.06
CA LYS A 397 -0.23 -15.35 -0.35
C LYS A 397 -1.55 -14.57 -0.46
N LEU A 398 -2.64 -15.25 -0.82
CA LEU A 398 -4.01 -14.73 -0.76
C LEU A 398 -4.60 -14.79 0.66
N GLY A 399 -3.77 -15.08 1.67
CA GLY A 399 -4.13 -15.20 3.07
C GLY A 399 -4.99 -16.41 3.41
N VAL A 400 -5.17 -17.37 2.49
CA VAL A 400 -5.98 -18.58 2.69
C VAL A 400 -5.16 -19.64 3.41
N ASP A 401 -5.77 -20.29 4.41
CA ASP A 401 -5.14 -21.39 5.13
C ASP A 401 -4.85 -22.57 4.18
N THR A 402 -3.62 -23.11 4.25
CA THR A 402 -3.20 -24.25 3.44
C THR A 402 -3.91 -25.54 3.84
N THR A 403 -4.45 -25.61 5.07
CA THR A 403 -5.25 -26.73 5.54
C THR A 403 -6.55 -26.91 4.74
N LEU A 404 -7.01 -25.86 4.05
CA LEU A 404 -8.16 -25.97 3.15
C LEU A 404 -7.90 -26.86 1.94
N LEU A 405 -6.65 -27.06 1.51
CA LEU A 405 -6.32 -28.02 0.47
C LEU A 405 -5.61 -29.22 1.10
N GLU A 406 -6.38 -30.19 1.57
CA GLU A 406 -5.90 -31.38 2.28
C GLU A 406 -5.44 -32.48 1.32
N THR A 407 -4.32 -33.14 1.65
CA THR A 407 -3.91 -34.37 0.94
C THR A 407 -4.55 -35.58 1.61
N LYS A 408 -5.30 -36.39 0.85
CA LYS A 408 -5.74 -37.73 1.26
C LYS A 408 -4.78 -38.75 0.67
N LYS A 409 -3.97 -39.35 1.56
CA LYS A 409 -2.86 -40.24 1.17
C LYS A 409 -3.37 -41.38 0.29
N LYS A 410 -2.75 -41.56 -0.89
CA LYS A 410 -3.10 -42.56 -1.93
C LYS A 410 -4.44 -42.36 -2.66
N GLU A 411 -5.23 -41.35 -2.31
CA GLU A 411 -6.55 -41.12 -2.90
C GLU A 411 -6.60 -39.85 -3.75
N GLY A 412 -5.95 -38.77 -3.29
CA GLY A 412 -5.96 -37.48 -3.98
C GLY A 412 -5.98 -36.31 -3.02
N PHE A 413 -6.79 -35.30 -3.34
CA PHE A 413 -6.85 -34.06 -2.57
C PHE A 413 -8.30 -33.63 -2.34
N ILE A 414 -8.55 -33.04 -1.17
CA ILE A 414 -9.85 -32.45 -0.84
C ILE A 414 -9.66 -30.96 -0.66
N PHE A 415 -10.52 -30.19 -1.32
CA PHE A 415 -10.63 -28.77 -1.05
C PHE A 415 -11.80 -28.50 -0.10
N HIS A 416 -11.47 -28.05 1.11
CA HIS A 416 -12.41 -27.59 2.10
C HIS A 416 -12.70 -26.12 1.89
N GLN A 417 -13.94 -25.73 2.15
CA GLN A 417 -14.30 -24.35 2.36
C GLN A 417 -14.27 -24.09 3.86
N HIS A 418 -13.83 -22.90 4.29
CA HIS A 418 -13.82 -22.52 5.71
C HIS A 418 -15.18 -22.86 6.32
N LYS A 419 -15.19 -23.72 7.35
CA LYS A 419 -16.36 -23.91 8.20
C LYS A 419 -16.43 -22.72 9.16
N GLU A 420 -17.65 -22.22 9.37
CA GLU A 420 -18.01 -21.46 10.56
C GLU A 420 -17.49 -22.21 11.78
N THR A 421 -16.56 -21.60 12.51
CA THR A 421 -16.46 -21.84 13.93
C THR A 421 -17.26 -20.71 14.55
N LEU A 422 -18.46 -21.06 15.02
CA LEU A 422 -19.36 -20.18 15.78
C LEU A 422 -18.63 -19.53 16.96
#